data_AF-A0A9Q0JAM5-F1
#
_entry.id   AF-A0A9Q0JAM5-F1
#
_cell.length_a   1.000
_cell.length_b   1.000
_cell.length_c   1.000
_cell.angle_alpha   90.00
_cell.angle_beta   90.00
_cell.angle_gamma   90.00
#
_symmetry.space_group_name_H-M   'P 1'
#
loop_
_entity.id
_entity.type
_entity.pdbx_description
1 polymer ?
#
loop_
_entity_poly.entity_id
_entity_poly.type
_entity_poly.pdbx_seq_one_letter_code
_entity_poly.pdbx_strand_id
1 'polypeptide(L)'
;MQKGCSFNPRSSAYLDALTLEIEKKLQRALASASQRRNLLQELFADIALEVDDRARDIILSREGDVISPAEDAAADQLCFYDVLAEYYVSVPESGKRILDLIVQLWSQSFASHIFALLFHKWLFEAHLDNTEVLLRYSSALVQGATNVFWIDIQTNTRRFQTLFQYLLEEVALEQTRLTKIPVQAQRELFLLLARFILFYNSADKVEGFLKQFPVFPNAFLIGSPADFFVIELADQLQKLKVEPVLLHYLSQIKVLQGMELRMTTSTRLKACLYSFTSPGGPMYPTRAVRHAAWEALDFLFPVSSSGYLDWTCLLHLEFEWLQYA
;
A
#
# COMPACT_ATOMS: atom_id res chain seq x y z
N MET A 1 -3.34 -18.07 17.61
CA MET A 1 -4.54 -18.03 18.47
C MET A 1 -5.59 -17.20 17.75
N GLN A 2 -6.70 -17.81 17.32
CA GLN A 2 -7.77 -17.14 16.57
C GLN A 2 -8.57 -16.24 17.52
N LYS A 3 -8.49 -14.92 17.34
CA LYS A 3 -9.58 -14.01 17.69
C LYS A 3 -10.48 -13.94 16.46
N GLY A 4 -11.42 -14.88 16.34
CA GLY A 4 -12.53 -14.68 15.41
C GLY A 4 -13.48 -13.67 16.04
N CYS A 5 -13.73 -12.54 15.40
CA CYS A 5 -14.83 -11.67 15.78
C CYS A 5 -16.14 -12.44 15.65
N SER A 6 -16.71 -12.87 16.78
CA SER A 6 -18.06 -13.41 16.80
C SER A 6 -19.02 -12.23 16.62
N PHE A 7 -19.51 -12.05 15.40
CA PHE A 7 -20.54 -11.05 15.13
C PHE A 7 -21.83 -11.44 15.87
N ASN A 8 -22.40 -10.49 16.62
CA ASN A 8 -23.71 -10.68 17.21
C ASN A 8 -24.78 -10.79 16.07
N PRO A 9 -25.96 -11.39 16.32
CA PRO A 9 -26.96 -11.61 15.29
C PRO A 9 -27.43 -10.31 14.59
N ARG A 10 -27.43 -9.19 15.32
CA ARG A 10 -27.84 -7.87 14.81
C ARG A 10 -26.82 -7.30 13.84
N SER A 11 -25.53 -7.38 14.18
CA SER A 11 -24.41 -6.99 13.33
C SER A 11 -24.34 -7.88 12.09
N SER A 12 -24.50 -9.20 12.26
CA SER A 12 -24.54 -10.12 11.11
C SER A 12 -25.66 -9.77 10.14
N ALA A 13 -26.88 -9.52 10.63
CA ALA A 13 -28.01 -9.14 9.77
C ALA A 13 -27.78 -7.79 9.05
N TYR A 14 -27.14 -6.83 9.72
CA TYR A 14 -26.78 -5.55 9.10
C TYR A 14 -25.73 -5.73 7.99
N LEU A 15 -24.68 -6.53 8.24
CA LEU A 15 -23.62 -6.81 7.27
C LEU A 15 -24.12 -7.66 6.10
N ASP A 16 -25.05 -8.58 6.32
CA ASP A 16 -25.73 -9.31 5.25
C ASP A 16 -26.56 -8.37 4.36
N ALA A 17 -27.28 -7.42 4.95
CA ALA A 17 -28.02 -6.42 4.19
C ALA A 17 -27.09 -5.54 3.35
N LEU A 18 -25.95 -5.11 3.90
CA LEU A 18 -24.92 -4.37 3.15
C LEU A 18 -24.34 -5.22 2.02
N THR A 19 -24.02 -6.48 2.29
CA THR A 19 -23.52 -7.42 1.28
C THR A 19 -24.51 -7.57 0.13
N LEU A 20 -25.82 -7.67 0.42
CA LEU A 20 -26.85 -7.75 -0.60
C LEU A 20 -26.94 -6.48 -1.47
N GLU A 21 -26.74 -5.29 -0.90
CA GLU A 21 -26.69 -4.04 -1.68
C GLU A 21 -25.46 -3.98 -2.58
N ILE A 22 -24.30 -4.44 -2.09
CA ILE A 22 -23.08 -4.60 -2.90
C ILE A 22 -23.36 -5.57 -4.06
N GLU A 23 -23.98 -6.71 -3.79
CA GLU A 23 -24.35 -7.71 -4.79
C GLU A 23 -25.24 -7.12 -5.89
N LYS A 24 -26.32 -6.43 -5.49
CA LYS A 24 -27.25 -5.77 -6.43
C LYS A 24 -26.52 -4.73 -7.30
N LYS A 25 -25.61 -3.93 -6.72
CA LYS A 25 -24.86 -2.91 -7.47
C LYS A 25 -23.89 -3.53 -8.48
N LEU A 26 -23.23 -4.63 -8.12
CA LEU A 26 -22.38 -5.41 -9.03
C LEU A 26 -23.17 -6.07 -10.15
N GLN A 27 -24.33 -6.66 -9.85
CA GLN A 27 -25.23 -7.25 -10.87
C GLN A 27 -25.72 -6.19 -11.87
N ARG A 28 -26.07 -4.99 -11.39
CA ARG A 28 -26.40 -3.85 -12.27
C ARG A 28 -25.21 -3.44 -13.15
N ALA A 29 -24.01 -3.41 -12.59
CA ALA A 29 -22.79 -3.10 -13.35
C ALA A 29 -22.50 -4.14 -14.45
N LEU A 30 -22.79 -5.42 -14.21
CA LEU A 30 -22.72 -6.47 -15.24
C LEU A 30 -23.74 -6.21 -16.36
N ALA A 31 -25.00 -5.97 -16.00
CA ALA A 31 -26.11 -5.81 -16.94
C ALA A 31 -25.99 -4.53 -17.81
N SER A 32 -25.43 -3.45 -17.27
CA SER A 32 -25.40 -2.13 -17.93
C SER A 32 -23.99 -1.69 -18.30
N ALA A 33 -23.55 -2.04 -19.52
CA ALA A 33 -22.20 -1.72 -20.00
C ALA A 33 -21.88 -0.20 -20.00
N SER A 34 -22.85 0.65 -20.31
CA SER A 34 -22.67 2.11 -20.37
C SER A 34 -22.48 2.75 -18.98
N GLN A 35 -23.09 2.20 -17.94
CA GLN A 35 -23.03 2.72 -16.56
C GLN A 35 -22.02 1.98 -15.69
N ARG A 36 -21.48 0.85 -16.17
CA ARG A 36 -20.60 -0.06 -15.43
C ARG A 36 -19.47 0.66 -14.68
N ARG A 37 -18.74 1.54 -15.37
CA ARG A 37 -17.63 2.29 -14.75
C ARG A 37 -18.11 3.16 -13.59
N ASN A 38 -19.20 3.90 -13.78
CA ASN A 38 -19.73 4.81 -12.77
C ASN A 38 -20.25 4.03 -11.56
N LEU A 39 -20.99 2.93 -11.81
CA LEU A 39 -21.49 2.06 -10.74
C LEU A 39 -20.36 1.44 -9.90
N LEU A 40 -19.27 1.01 -10.53
CA LEU A 40 -18.10 0.49 -9.82
C LEU A 40 -17.34 1.58 -9.07
N GLN A 41 -17.23 2.78 -9.63
CA GLN A 41 -16.62 3.91 -8.95
C GLN A 41 -17.42 4.34 -7.71
N GLU A 42 -18.75 4.44 -7.84
CA GLU A 42 -19.62 4.73 -6.70
C GLU A 42 -19.54 3.62 -5.65
N LEU A 43 -19.57 2.35 -6.05
CA LEU A 43 -19.43 1.23 -5.12
C LEU A 43 -18.10 1.27 -4.37
N PHE A 44 -17.00 1.57 -5.06
CA PHE A 44 -15.71 1.76 -4.44
C PHE A 44 -15.74 2.92 -3.42
N ALA A 45 -16.35 4.05 -3.77
CA ALA A 45 -16.48 5.19 -2.87
C ALA A 45 -17.29 4.82 -1.62
N ASP A 46 -18.44 4.14 -1.79
CA ASP A 46 -19.31 3.70 -0.70
C ASP A 46 -18.59 2.75 0.27
N ILE A 47 -17.83 1.77 -0.26
CA ILE A 47 -17.06 0.80 0.54
C ILE A 47 -15.90 1.47 1.29
N ALA A 48 -15.30 2.51 0.70
CA ALA A 48 -14.19 3.26 1.29
C ALA A 48 -14.64 4.29 2.34
N LEU A 49 -15.95 4.46 2.57
CA LEU A 49 -16.46 5.36 3.59
C LEU A 49 -16.10 4.88 5.00
N GLU A 50 -15.93 5.85 5.87
CA GLU A 50 -15.85 5.66 7.30
C GLU A 50 -17.23 5.26 7.84
N VAL A 51 -17.22 4.36 8.81
CA VAL A 51 -18.44 3.90 9.49
C VAL A 51 -18.91 5.03 10.41
N ASP A 52 -20.13 5.52 10.18
CA ASP A 52 -20.74 6.54 11.02
C ASP A 52 -21.07 6.00 12.44
N ASP A 53 -21.21 6.90 13.42
CA ASP A 53 -21.44 6.52 14.82
C ASP A 53 -22.63 5.57 14.99
N ARG A 54 -23.67 5.76 14.18
CA ARG A 54 -24.87 4.91 14.20
C ARG A 54 -24.59 3.49 13.73
N ALA A 55 -23.83 3.31 12.65
CA ALA A 55 -23.44 2.00 12.17
C ALA A 55 -22.40 1.37 13.10
N ARG A 56 -21.49 2.17 13.68
CA ARG A 56 -20.53 1.70 14.69
C ARG A 56 -21.25 1.09 15.89
N ASP A 57 -22.30 1.73 16.41
CA ASP A 57 -23.10 1.19 17.51
C ASP A 57 -23.73 -0.17 17.19
N ILE A 58 -24.16 -0.37 15.94
CA ILE A 58 -24.79 -1.63 15.48
C ILE A 58 -23.76 -2.74 15.28
N ILE A 59 -22.59 -2.40 14.73
CA ILE A 59 -21.51 -3.36 14.45
C ILE A 59 -20.80 -3.77 15.74
N LEU A 60 -20.44 -2.78 16.56
CA LEU A 60 -19.64 -2.95 17.76
C LEU A 60 -20.48 -3.21 19.00
N SER A 61 -21.80 -3.48 18.92
CA SER A 61 -22.66 -3.66 20.10
C SER A 61 -22.09 -4.75 21.01
N ARG A 62 -21.22 -4.33 21.92
CA ARG A 62 -20.56 -5.08 22.96
C ARG A 62 -21.48 -4.95 24.14
N GLU A 63 -22.22 -6.01 24.43
CA GLU A 63 -22.96 -6.11 25.67
C GLU A 63 -21.95 -5.97 26.82
N GLY A 64 -22.00 -4.84 27.52
CA GLY A 64 -21.26 -4.61 28.77
C GLY A 64 -19.90 -3.92 28.63
N ASP A 65 -19.90 -2.65 29.02
CA ASP A 65 -18.96 -2.00 29.97
C ASP A 65 -17.44 -2.25 29.79
N VAL A 66 -16.72 -1.19 29.40
CA VAL A 66 -15.56 -0.61 30.11
C VAL A 66 -15.13 0.63 29.31
N ILE A 67 -15.38 1.81 29.88
CA ILE A 67 -14.75 3.06 29.44
C ILE A 67 -13.25 2.92 29.70
N SER A 68 -12.46 2.80 28.62
CA SER A 68 -11.01 2.98 28.67
C SER A 68 -10.70 4.37 28.11
N PRO A 69 -9.84 5.18 28.75
CA PRO A 69 -9.64 6.56 28.37
C PRO A 69 -8.71 6.67 27.15
N ALA A 70 -9.07 7.58 26.25
CA ALA A 70 -8.23 8.30 25.28
C ALA A 70 -6.87 7.66 24.93
N GLU A 71 -6.87 6.73 23.98
CA GLU A 71 -5.67 6.38 23.21
C GLU A 71 -5.84 6.88 21.77
N ASP A 72 -4.92 7.75 21.37
CA ASP A 72 -4.64 8.32 20.04
C ASP A 72 -5.79 8.47 19.04
N ALA A 73 -6.07 9.73 18.68
CA ALA A 73 -7.00 10.15 17.63
C ALA A 73 -6.71 9.60 16.21
N ALA A 74 -5.71 8.72 16.06
CA ALA A 74 -5.38 8.01 14.82
C ALA A 74 -5.87 6.54 14.79
N ALA A 75 -6.28 5.98 15.93
CA ALA A 75 -6.64 4.56 16.05
C ALA A 75 -8.13 4.25 15.74
N ASP A 76 -8.94 5.27 15.49
CA ASP A 76 -10.40 5.14 15.61
C ASP A 76 -11.18 5.35 14.31
N GLN A 77 -10.52 5.34 13.16
CA GLN A 77 -11.18 5.53 11.86
C GLN A 77 -11.53 4.16 11.23
N LEU A 78 -12.64 3.58 11.66
CA LEU A 78 -13.15 2.31 11.13
C LEU A 78 -13.82 2.56 9.76
N CYS A 79 -13.36 1.90 8.71
CA CYS A 79 -13.99 1.95 7.38
C CYS A 79 -14.84 0.71 7.09
N PHE A 80 -15.88 0.86 6.26
CA PHE A 80 -16.77 -0.25 5.91
C PHE A 80 -16.02 -1.44 5.30
N TYR A 81 -15.00 -1.18 4.47
CA TYR A 81 -14.22 -2.25 3.88
C TYR A 81 -13.54 -3.17 4.89
N ASP A 82 -13.08 -2.62 6.02
CA ASP A 82 -12.32 -3.37 7.02
C ASP A 82 -13.23 -4.34 7.78
N VAL A 83 -14.43 -3.85 8.12
CA VAL A 83 -15.50 -4.65 8.74
C VAL A 83 -15.99 -5.73 7.77
N LEU A 84 -16.23 -5.39 6.50
CA LEU A 84 -16.70 -6.34 5.49
C LEU A 84 -15.65 -7.41 5.19
N ALA A 85 -14.36 -7.07 5.17
CA ALA A 85 -13.30 -8.04 4.96
C ALA A 85 -13.23 -9.06 6.09
N GLU A 86 -13.42 -8.64 7.34
CA GLU A 86 -13.52 -9.54 8.49
C GLU A 86 -14.81 -10.38 8.48
N TYR A 87 -15.91 -9.77 8.04
CA TYR A 87 -17.19 -10.47 7.85
C TYR A 87 -17.08 -11.59 6.82
N TYR A 88 -16.46 -11.36 5.67
CA TYR A 88 -16.31 -12.36 4.62
C TYR A 88 -15.34 -13.50 4.98
N VAL A 89 -14.42 -13.29 5.93
CA VAL A 89 -13.66 -14.38 6.54
C VAL A 89 -14.57 -15.24 7.44
N SER A 90 -15.44 -14.60 8.21
CA SER A 90 -16.33 -15.27 9.17
C SER A 90 -17.51 -15.97 8.51
N VAL A 91 -18.04 -15.41 7.42
CA VAL A 91 -19.16 -15.93 6.61
C VAL A 91 -18.75 -16.01 5.14
N PRO A 92 -17.98 -17.05 4.75
CA PRO A 92 -17.41 -17.17 3.40
C PRO A 92 -18.45 -17.26 2.28
N GLU A 93 -19.64 -17.82 2.56
CA GLU A 93 -20.70 -17.99 1.56
C GLU A 93 -21.23 -16.65 1.03
N SER A 94 -21.36 -15.65 1.90
CA SER A 94 -21.78 -14.29 1.52
C SER A 94 -20.70 -13.62 0.66
N GLY A 95 -19.42 -13.77 1.05
CA GLY A 95 -18.29 -13.23 0.29
C GLY A 95 -18.12 -13.89 -1.09
N LYS A 96 -18.38 -15.20 -1.21
CA LYS A 96 -18.21 -15.95 -2.46
C LYS A 96 -19.09 -15.43 -3.61
N ARG A 97 -20.34 -15.06 -3.32
CA ARG A 97 -21.25 -14.49 -4.33
C ARG A 97 -20.70 -13.18 -4.91
N ILE A 98 -20.18 -12.32 -4.03
CA ILE A 98 -19.55 -11.05 -4.42
C ILE A 98 -18.27 -11.32 -5.22
N LEU A 99 -17.45 -12.27 -4.78
CA LEU A 99 -16.22 -12.66 -5.47
C LEU A 99 -16.50 -13.12 -6.90
N ASP A 100 -17.49 -14.00 -7.11
CA ASP A 100 -17.87 -14.50 -8.44
C ASP A 100 -18.31 -13.38 -9.39
N LEU A 101 -18.99 -12.35 -8.88
CA LEU A 101 -19.37 -11.17 -9.65
C LEU A 101 -18.16 -10.29 -10.00
N ILE A 102 -17.25 -10.07 -9.05
CA ILE A 102 -16.03 -9.28 -9.27
C ILE A 102 -15.13 -9.98 -10.30
N VAL A 103 -15.01 -11.31 -10.25
CA VAL A 103 -14.23 -12.09 -11.23
C VAL A 103 -14.74 -11.92 -12.66
N GLN A 104 -16.06 -11.76 -12.84
CA GLN A 104 -16.64 -11.45 -14.15
C GLN A 104 -16.35 -10.00 -14.59
N LEU A 105 -16.18 -9.08 -13.64
CA LEU A 105 -15.89 -7.66 -13.86
C LEU A 105 -14.39 -7.33 -13.86
N TRP A 106 -13.51 -8.33 -13.81
CA TRP A 106 -12.07 -8.15 -13.54
C TRP A 106 -11.34 -7.23 -14.51
N SER A 107 -11.79 -7.16 -15.77
CA SER A 107 -11.22 -6.30 -16.81
C SER A 107 -11.58 -4.83 -16.66
N GLN A 108 -12.47 -4.49 -15.72
CA GLN A 108 -13.03 -3.16 -15.57
C GLN A 108 -12.25 -2.36 -14.52
N SER A 109 -12.22 -1.03 -14.69
CA SER A 109 -11.69 -0.12 -13.67
C SER A 109 -12.41 -0.30 -12.34
N PHE A 110 -11.71 -0.07 -11.23
CA PHE A 110 -12.18 -0.26 -9.85
C PHE A 110 -12.43 -1.70 -9.39
N ALA A 111 -12.57 -2.69 -10.28
CA ALA A 111 -12.80 -4.09 -9.87
C ALA A 111 -11.69 -4.63 -8.95
N SER A 112 -10.42 -4.40 -9.31
CA SER A 112 -9.28 -4.78 -8.47
C SER A 112 -9.21 -3.99 -7.15
N HIS A 113 -9.71 -2.76 -7.12
CA HIS A 113 -9.69 -1.92 -5.92
C HIS A 113 -10.72 -2.43 -4.92
N ILE A 114 -11.94 -2.67 -5.40
CA ILE A 114 -13.03 -3.28 -4.61
C ILE A 114 -12.59 -4.66 -4.10
N PHE A 115 -11.95 -5.46 -4.96
CA PHE A 115 -11.39 -6.75 -4.56
C PHE A 115 -10.39 -6.61 -3.42
N ALA A 116 -9.39 -5.72 -3.55
CA ALA A 116 -8.39 -5.50 -2.51
C ALA A 116 -9.03 -5.04 -1.19
N LEU A 117 -10.00 -4.12 -1.24
CA LEU A 117 -10.69 -3.64 -0.05
C LEU A 117 -11.50 -4.73 0.65
N LEU A 118 -12.28 -5.52 -0.10
CA LEU A 118 -13.20 -6.50 0.48
C LEU A 118 -12.57 -7.86 0.82
N PHE A 119 -11.52 -8.28 0.10
CA PHE A 119 -11.00 -9.66 0.18
C PHE A 119 -9.53 -9.75 0.64
N HIS A 120 -8.92 -8.66 1.09
CA HIS A 120 -7.52 -8.69 1.57
C HIS A 120 -7.28 -9.66 2.72
N LYS A 121 -8.24 -9.82 3.65
CA LYS A 121 -8.14 -10.82 4.74
C LYS A 121 -8.47 -12.22 4.27
N TRP A 122 -9.58 -12.35 3.53
CA TRP A 122 -10.09 -13.63 3.02
C TRP A 122 -9.04 -14.43 2.23
N LEU A 123 -8.22 -13.76 1.40
CA LEU A 123 -7.21 -14.41 0.58
C LEU A 123 -6.22 -15.28 1.39
N PHE A 124 -5.92 -14.89 2.63
CA PHE A 124 -4.96 -15.60 3.48
C PHE A 124 -5.63 -16.58 4.45
N GLU A 125 -6.95 -16.53 4.61
CA GLU A 125 -7.69 -17.45 5.50
C GLU A 125 -8.41 -18.56 4.73
N ALA A 126 -8.80 -18.29 3.49
CA ALA A 126 -9.43 -19.28 2.61
C ALA A 126 -8.42 -20.31 2.12
N HIS A 127 -8.85 -21.57 2.04
CA HIS A 127 -8.09 -22.65 1.42
C HIS A 127 -8.35 -22.63 -0.09
N LEU A 128 -7.35 -22.25 -0.87
CA LEU A 128 -7.40 -22.22 -2.33
C LEU A 128 -6.43 -23.27 -2.89
N ASP A 129 -6.97 -24.37 -3.42
CA ASP A 129 -6.15 -25.47 -3.95
C ASP A 129 -5.59 -25.17 -5.35
N ASN A 130 -6.16 -24.19 -6.07
CA ASN A 130 -5.75 -23.85 -7.43
C ASN A 130 -4.71 -22.71 -7.44
N THR A 131 -3.47 -23.07 -7.76
CA THR A 131 -2.33 -22.13 -7.84
C THR A 131 -2.52 -21.01 -8.86
N GLU A 132 -3.19 -21.25 -9.99
CA GLU A 132 -3.44 -20.21 -11.00
C GLU A 132 -4.44 -19.16 -10.51
N VAL A 133 -5.50 -19.62 -9.83
CA VAL A 133 -6.51 -18.76 -9.23
C VAL A 133 -5.88 -17.92 -8.12
N LEU A 134 -5.07 -18.56 -7.27
CA LEU A 134 -4.34 -17.91 -6.20
C LEU A 134 -3.39 -16.84 -6.74
N LEU A 135 -2.64 -17.11 -7.82
CA LEU A 135 -1.77 -16.13 -8.47
C LEU A 135 -2.57 -14.94 -9.02
N ARG A 136 -3.71 -15.21 -9.66
CA ARG A 136 -4.60 -14.17 -10.21
C ARG A 136 -5.16 -13.27 -9.11
N TYR A 137 -5.64 -13.85 -8.01
CA TYR A 137 -6.16 -13.10 -6.86
C TYR A 137 -5.07 -12.30 -6.16
N SER A 138 -3.91 -12.90 -5.94
CA SER A 138 -2.79 -12.20 -5.32
C SER A 138 -2.31 -11.02 -6.17
N SER A 139 -2.21 -11.19 -7.49
CA SER A 139 -1.86 -10.11 -8.41
C SER A 139 -2.88 -8.96 -8.36
N ALA A 140 -4.17 -9.27 -8.25
CA ALA A 140 -5.19 -8.24 -8.16
C ALA A 140 -5.27 -7.57 -6.80
N LEU A 141 -4.96 -8.27 -5.71
CA LEU A 141 -4.77 -7.66 -4.40
C LEU A 141 -3.67 -6.61 -4.48
N VAL A 142 -2.49 -6.96 -5.01
CA VAL A 142 -1.36 -6.03 -5.14
C VAL A 142 -1.72 -4.85 -6.05
N GLN A 143 -2.33 -5.12 -7.22
CA GLN A 143 -2.71 -4.06 -8.15
C GLN A 143 -3.80 -3.13 -7.57
N GLY A 144 -4.79 -3.70 -6.88
CA GLY A 144 -5.83 -2.96 -6.19
C GLY A 144 -5.27 -2.10 -5.07
N ALA A 145 -4.48 -2.70 -4.18
CA ALA A 145 -3.78 -2.03 -3.08
C ALA A 145 -2.88 -0.89 -3.59
N THR A 146 -2.11 -1.12 -4.66
CA THR A 146 -1.30 -0.09 -5.33
C THR A 146 -2.14 1.13 -5.67
N ASN A 147 -3.29 0.93 -6.31
CA ASN A 147 -4.12 2.04 -6.77
C ASN A 147 -4.81 2.77 -5.60
N VAL A 148 -5.32 2.06 -4.60
CA VAL A 148 -5.96 2.71 -3.44
C VAL A 148 -4.95 3.49 -2.60
N PHE A 149 -3.72 2.99 -2.44
CA PHE A 149 -2.66 3.76 -1.76
C PHE A 149 -2.23 4.99 -2.57
N TRP A 150 -2.25 4.92 -3.90
CA TRP A 150 -2.05 6.11 -4.73
C TRP A 150 -3.18 7.14 -4.57
N ILE A 151 -4.42 6.72 -4.34
CA ILE A 151 -5.53 7.64 -4.02
C ILE A 151 -5.25 8.36 -2.69
N ASP A 152 -4.78 7.63 -1.69
CA ASP A 152 -4.38 8.21 -0.40
C ASP A 152 -3.24 9.23 -0.55
N ILE A 153 -2.20 8.92 -1.34
CA ILE A 153 -1.14 9.87 -1.69
C ILE A 153 -1.70 11.12 -2.38
N GLN A 154 -2.57 10.94 -3.40
CA GLN A 154 -3.12 12.04 -4.18
C GLN A 154 -4.02 12.96 -3.35
N THR A 155 -4.75 12.38 -2.41
CA THR A 155 -5.65 13.11 -1.51
C THR A 155 -4.95 13.59 -0.24
N ASN A 156 -3.70 13.18 0.00
CA ASN A 156 -2.96 13.38 1.25
C ASN A 156 -3.78 12.93 2.47
N THR A 157 -4.46 11.78 2.35
CA THR A 157 -5.20 11.13 3.43
C THR A 157 -4.69 9.72 3.64
N ARG A 158 -5.04 9.08 4.76
CA ARG A 158 -4.59 7.72 5.10
C ARG A 158 -5.78 6.79 5.33
N ARG A 159 -6.79 6.86 4.47
CA ARG A 159 -8.03 6.09 4.65
C ARG A 159 -7.80 4.59 4.58
N PHE A 160 -6.83 4.15 3.78
CA PHE A 160 -6.52 2.74 3.58
C PHE A 160 -5.38 2.26 4.48
N GLN A 161 -5.13 2.96 5.60
CA GLN A 161 -4.08 2.62 6.55
C GLN A 161 -4.28 1.23 7.14
N THR A 162 -5.51 0.82 7.48
CA THR A 162 -5.73 -0.52 8.07
C THR A 162 -5.45 -1.64 7.07
N LEU A 163 -5.73 -1.43 5.78
CA LEU A 163 -5.32 -2.35 4.71
C LEU A 163 -3.79 -2.44 4.63
N PHE A 164 -3.09 -1.31 4.65
CA PHE A 164 -1.62 -1.29 4.62
C PHE A 164 -1.02 -2.00 5.84
N GLN A 165 -1.51 -1.69 7.04
CA GLN A 165 -1.05 -2.31 8.29
C GLN A 165 -1.27 -3.82 8.28
N TYR A 166 -2.44 -4.30 7.84
CA TYR A 166 -2.68 -5.74 7.71
C TYR A 166 -1.67 -6.40 6.74
N LEU A 167 -1.45 -5.81 5.56
CA LEU A 167 -0.52 -6.37 4.57
C LEU A 167 0.94 -6.34 5.05
N LEU A 168 1.34 -5.32 5.82
CA LEU A 168 2.68 -5.23 6.37
C LEU A 168 2.86 -6.18 7.56
N GLU A 169 2.00 -6.07 8.56
CA GLU A 169 2.23 -6.65 9.89
C GLU A 169 1.75 -8.09 9.99
N GLU A 170 0.56 -8.38 9.47
CA GLU A 170 -0.05 -9.72 9.55
C GLU A 170 0.38 -10.59 8.36
N VAL A 171 0.75 -10.00 7.21
CA VAL A 171 1.12 -10.78 6.02
C VAL A 171 2.63 -10.77 5.76
N ALA A 172 3.25 -9.60 5.58
CA ALA A 172 4.66 -9.54 5.17
C ALA A 172 5.63 -9.85 6.32
N LEU A 173 5.27 -9.52 7.57
CA LEU A 173 6.04 -9.84 8.76
C LEU A 173 5.65 -11.19 9.40
N GLU A 174 4.62 -11.88 8.88
CA GLU A 174 4.24 -13.23 9.31
C GLU A 174 4.55 -14.27 8.22
N GLN A 175 5.70 -14.95 8.33
CA GLN A 175 6.15 -15.92 7.33
C GLN A 175 5.12 -17.02 7.01
N THR A 176 4.32 -17.43 7.99
CA THR A 176 3.26 -18.44 7.85
C THR A 176 2.21 -18.01 6.83
N ARG A 177 1.74 -16.76 6.87
CA ARG A 177 0.78 -16.22 5.90
C ARG A 177 1.43 -15.92 4.56
N LEU A 178 2.67 -15.44 4.58
CA LEU A 178 3.40 -15.15 3.35
C LEU A 178 3.57 -16.39 2.46
N THR A 179 3.83 -17.57 3.06
CA THR A 179 3.95 -18.83 2.32
C THR A 179 2.65 -19.31 1.65
N LYS A 180 1.49 -18.73 2.01
CA LYS A 180 0.20 -19.05 1.38
C LYS A 180 0.05 -18.46 -0.01
N ILE A 181 0.86 -17.47 -0.40
CA ILE A 181 0.82 -16.86 -1.73
C ILE A 181 2.04 -17.27 -2.57
N PRO A 182 1.94 -17.32 -3.92
CA PRO A 182 3.06 -17.69 -4.78
C PRO A 182 4.22 -16.71 -4.64
N VAL A 183 5.46 -17.18 -4.80
CA VAL A 183 6.69 -16.37 -4.68
C VAL A 183 6.66 -15.12 -5.57
N GLN A 184 6.07 -15.21 -6.77
CA GLN A 184 5.88 -14.06 -7.64
C GLN A 184 5.01 -12.97 -6.99
N ALA A 185 3.90 -13.36 -6.35
CA ALA A 185 3.02 -12.42 -5.67
C ALA A 185 3.66 -11.88 -4.38
N GLN A 186 4.45 -12.69 -3.67
CA GLN A 186 5.24 -12.21 -2.52
C GLN A 186 6.16 -11.06 -2.95
N ARG A 187 6.83 -11.19 -4.11
CA ARG A 187 7.64 -10.11 -4.67
C ARG A 187 6.86 -8.83 -4.89
N GLU A 188 5.78 -8.93 -5.64
CA GLU A 188 4.98 -7.74 -5.99
C GLU A 188 4.40 -7.08 -4.72
N LEU A 189 4.03 -7.87 -3.72
CA LEU A 189 3.61 -7.37 -2.41
C LEU A 189 4.74 -6.63 -1.68
N PHE A 190 5.95 -7.17 -1.63
CA PHE A 190 7.07 -6.48 -0.98
C PHE A 190 7.47 -5.20 -1.72
N LEU A 191 7.47 -5.20 -3.06
CA LEU A 191 7.72 -3.97 -3.83
C LEU A 191 6.63 -2.93 -3.62
N LEU A 192 5.36 -3.36 -3.52
CA LEU A 192 4.25 -2.50 -3.11
C LEU A 192 4.51 -1.89 -1.73
N LEU A 193 4.75 -2.71 -0.71
CA LEU A 193 4.95 -2.23 0.66
C LEU A 193 6.15 -1.29 0.76
N ALA A 194 7.24 -1.60 0.07
CA ALA A 194 8.44 -0.75 0.01
C ALA A 194 8.13 0.69 -0.43
N ARG A 195 7.25 0.86 -1.44
CA ARG A 195 6.86 2.18 -1.94
C ARG A 195 6.08 3.00 -0.93
N PHE A 196 5.26 2.38 -0.10
CA PHE A 196 4.29 3.07 0.76
C PHE A 196 4.63 3.04 2.27
N ILE A 197 5.66 2.30 2.69
CA ILE A 197 6.00 2.14 4.12
C ILE A 197 6.29 3.46 4.84
N LEU A 198 6.96 4.39 4.15
CA LEU A 198 7.24 5.72 4.73
C LEU A 198 5.99 6.59 4.78
N PHE A 199 5.09 6.47 3.81
CA PHE A 199 3.85 7.26 3.76
C PHE A 199 2.90 6.99 4.94
N TYR A 200 2.80 5.72 5.32
CA TYR A 200 1.97 5.26 6.45
C TYR A 200 2.69 5.32 7.80
N ASN A 201 3.82 6.03 7.91
CA ASN A 201 4.62 6.19 9.13
C ASN A 201 5.15 4.88 9.74
N SER A 202 5.39 3.83 8.94
CA SER A 202 5.90 2.55 9.44
C SER A 202 7.43 2.40 9.27
N ALA A 203 8.16 3.51 9.38
CA ALA A 203 9.62 3.55 9.17
C ALA A 203 10.37 2.68 10.19
N ASP A 204 9.87 2.58 11.41
CA ASP A 204 10.38 1.70 12.47
C ASP A 204 10.36 0.21 12.09
N LYS A 205 9.47 -0.19 11.18
CA LYS A 205 9.30 -1.58 10.74
C LYS A 205 10.19 -1.96 9.57
N VAL A 206 10.95 -1.01 8.99
CA VAL A 206 11.79 -1.23 7.81
C VAL A 206 12.83 -2.33 8.05
N GLU A 207 13.49 -2.36 9.22
CA GLU A 207 14.50 -3.40 9.51
C GLU A 207 13.88 -4.80 9.54
N GLY A 208 12.74 -4.97 10.21
CA GLY A 208 12.00 -6.24 10.25
C GLY A 208 11.50 -6.66 8.86
N PHE A 209 11.01 -5.69 8.08
CA PHE A 209 10.55 -5.89 6.71
C PHE A 209 11.69 -6.37 5.79
N LEU A 210 12.87 -5.76 5.87
CA LEU A 210 14.03 -6.16 5.07
C LEU A 210 14.55 -7.56 5.44
N LYS A 211 14.44 -7.98 6.69
CA LYS A 211 14.81 -9.34 7.14
C LYS A 211 13.90 -10.42 6.55
N GLN A 212 12.63 -10.11 6.30
CA GLN A 212 11.67 -11.05 5.72
C GLN A 212 11.58 -10.97 4.19
N PHE A 213 12.45 -10.18 3.56
CA PHE A 213 12.39 -9.99 2.13
C PHE A 213 12.61 -11.31 1.39
N PRO A 214 11.67 -11.74 0.53
CA PRO A 214 11.78 -12.99 -0.21
C PRO A 214 13.05 -13.04 -1.08
N VAL A 215 13.72 -14.20 -1.08
CA VAL A 215 14.92 -14.44 -1.90
C VAL A 215 14.52 -14.75 -3.33
N PHE A 216 15.09 -14.03 -4.29
CA PHE A 216 14.77 -14.17 -5.71
C PHE A 216 15.95 -14.69 -6.53
N PRO A 217 15.70 -15.46 -7.62
CA PRO A 217 16.75 -15.97 -8.49
C PRO A 217 17.66 -14.87 -9.08
N ASN A 218 17.07 -13.71 -9.37
CA ASN A 218 17.77 -12.56 -9.96
C ASN A 218 18.29 -11.55 -8.91
N ALA A 219 18.18 -11.86 -7.60
CA ALA A 219 18.60 -10.95 -6.54
C ALA A 219 20.08 -10.59 -6.65
N PHE A 220 20.93 -11.52 -7.10
CA PHE A 220 22.35 -11.27 -7.34
C PHE A 220 22.61 -10.10 -8.31
N LEU A 221 21.77 -9.91 -9.32
CA LEU A 221 21.95 -8.84 -10.32
C LEU A 221 21.63 -7.46 -9.73
N ILE A 222 20.63 -7.36 -8.87
CA ILE A 222 20.12 -6.08 -8.35
C ILE A 222 20.82 -5.74 -7.03
N GLY A 223 20.83 -6.66 -6.06
CA GLY A 223 21.50 -6.48 -4.79
C GLY A 223 20.78 -7.12 -3.61
N SER A 224 21.09 -6.60 -2.43
CA SER A 224 20.48 -6.98 -1.17
C SER A 224 19.00 -6.52 -1.11
N PRO A 225 18.20 -7.01 -0.16
CA PRO A 225 16.87 -6.47 0.12
C PRO A 225 16.85 -4.94 0.29
N ALA A 226 17.89 -4.37 0.92
CA ALA A 226 18.03 -2.93 1.08
C ALA A 226 18.17 -2.22 -0.28
N ASP A 227 18.89 -2.82 -1.24
CA ASP A 227 19.01 -2.25 -2.59
C ASP A 227 17.66 -2.20 -3.30
N PHE A 228 16.87 -3.29 -3.25
CA PHE A 228 15.51 -3.30 -3.82
C PHE A 228 14.62 -2.24 -3.20
N PHE A 229 14.65 -2.14 -1.87
CA PHE A 229 13.87 -1.15 -1.12
C PHE A 229 14.20 0.28 -1.55
N VAL A 230 15.50 0.62 -1.61
CA VAL A 230 15.95 1.96 -1.98
C VAL A 230 15.66 2.28 -3.46
N ILE A 231 15.76 1.30 -4.36
CA ILE A 231 15.39 1.48 -5.77
C ILE A 231 13.91 1.83 -5.90
N GLU A 232 13.01 1.06 -5.25
CA GLU A 232 11.58 1.34 -5.29
C GLU A 232 11.23 2.67 -4.64
N LEU A 233 11.92 3.05 -3.57
CA LEU A 233 11.73 4.34 -2.92
C LEU A 233 12.17 5.51 -3.81
N ALA A 234 13.32 5.41 -4.47
CA ALA A 234 13.79 6.42 -5.41
C ALA A 234 12.81 6.58 -6.59
N ASP A 235 12.30 5.48 -7.13
CA ASP A 235 11.30 5.49 -8.20
C ASP A 235 9.95 6.06 -7.75
N GLN A 236 9.57 5.82 -6.50
CA GLN A 236 8.39 6.43 -5.91
C GLN A 236 8.56 7.94 -5.80
N LEU A 237 9.68 8.42 -5.24
CA LEU A 237 9.97 9.85 -5.06
C LEU A 237 9.83 10.63 -6.37
N GLN A 238 10.38 10.10 -7.47
CA GLN A 238 10.31 10.75 -8.79
C GLN A 238 8.87 10.87 -9.33
N LYS A 239 7.96 9.99 -8.91
CA LYS A 239 6.56 9.99 -9.33
C LYS A 239 5.67 10.89 -8.47
N LEU A 240 6.13 11.27 -7.26
CA LEU A 240 5.35 12.09 -6.33
C LEU A 240 5.21 13.52 -6.84
N LYS A 241 3.95 13.98 -6.94
CA LYS A 241 3.61 15.35 -7.33
C LYS A 241 2.96 16.15 -6.20
N VAL A 242 2.56 15.49 -5.11
CA VAL A 242 1.90 16.10 -3.96
C VAL A 242 2.96 16.55 -2.97
N GLU A 243 3.16 17.87 -2.86
CA GLU A 243 4.24 18.46 -2.07
C GLU A 243 4.26 18.02 -0.59
N PRO A 244 3.15 18.06 0.17
CA PRO A 244 3.15 17.58 1.56
C PRO A 244 3.61 16.13 1.70
N VAL A 245 3.22 15.27 0.76
CA VAL A 245 3.63 13.86 0.74
C VAL A 245 5.12 13.74 0.43
N LEU A 246 5.61 14.46 -0.57
CA LEU A 246 7.04 14.46 -0.90
C LEU A 246 7.91 14.92 0.28
N LEU A 247 7.52 16.01 0.95
CA LEU A 247 8.17 16.48 2.18
C LEU A 247 8.17 15.42 3.27
N HIS A 248 7.05 14.72 3.44
CA HIS A 248 6.95 13.65 4.40
C HIS A 248 7.93 12.50 4.09
N TYR A 249 8.00 12.04 2.83
CA TYR A 249 8.98 11.03 2.43
C TYR A 249 10.43 11.49 2.67
N LEU A 250 10.78 12.72 2.29
CA LEU A 250 12.12 13.28 2.51
C LEU A 250 12.46 13.37 4.01
N SER A 251 11.47 13.61 4.88
CA SER A 251 11.69 13.60 6.33
C SER A 251 11.96 12.20 6.88
N GLN A 252 11.29 11.17 6.32
CA GLN A 252 11.35 9.79 6.78
C GLN A 252 12.52 9.00 6.17
N ILE A 253 13.10 9.47 5.07
CA ILE A 253 14.20 8.79 4.36
C ILE A 253 15.47 8.62 5.22
N LYS A 254 15.54 9.34 6.34
CA LYS A 254 16.58 9.19 7.37
C LYS A 254 16.72 7.75 7.88
N VAL A 255 15.66 6.94 7.79
CA VAL A 255 15.70 5.51 8.12
C VAL A 255 16.73 4.72 7.29
N LEU A 256 17.15 5.24 6.13
CA LEU A 256 18.16 4.60 5.28
C LEU A 256 19.60 4.77 5.80
N GLN A 257 19.81 5.58 6.83
CA GLN A 257 21.16 5.83 7.34
C GLN A 257 21.80 4.54 7.86
N GLY A 258 23.04 4.31 7.45
CA GLY A 258 23.81 3.13 7.84
C GLY A 258 23.43 1.84 7.09
N MET A 259 22.52 1.90 6.12
CA MET A 259 22.26 0.75 5.25
C MET A 259 23.44 0.49 4.31
N GLU A 260 23.88 -0.77 4.23
CA GLU A 260 24.89 -1.20 3.27
C GLU A 260 24.25 -1.35 1.89
N LEU A 261 24.44 -0.35 1.04
CA LEU A 261 23.93 -0.31 -0.32
C LEU A 261 25.06 -0.51 -1.35
N ARG A 262 24.72 -1.07 -2.50
CA ARG A 262 25.64 -1.07 -3.65
C ARG A 262 25.90 0.36 -4.11
N MET A 263 27.09 0.58 -4.68
CA MET A 263 27.47 1.88 -5.23
C MET A 263 26.46 2.40 -6.26
N THR A 264 25.94 1.53 -7.13
CA THR A 264 24.92 1.89 -8.14
C THR A 264 23.62 2.37 -7.49
N THR A 265 23.12 1.65 -6.48
CA THR A 265 21.91 2.02 -5.74
C THR A 265 22.08 3.32 -4.96
N SER A 266 23.20 3.43 -4.24
CA SER A 266 23.58 4.65 -3.51
C SER A 266 23.67 5.86 -4.44
N THR A 267 24.30 5.70 -5.60
CA THR A 267 24.43 6.76 -6.61
C THR A 267 23.08 7.17 -7.18
N ARG A 268 22.20 6.21 -7.48
CA ARG A 268 20.84 6.47 -7.95
C ARG A 268 20.01 7.25 -6.93
N LEU A 269 20.06 6.86 -5.66
CA LEU A 269 19.36 7.58 -4.59
C LEU A 269 19.90 9.01 -4.45
N LYS A 270 21.23 9.17 -4.44
CA LYS A 270 21.89 10.47 -4.37
C LYS A 270 21.49 11.37 -5.55
N ALA A 271 21.53 10.87 -6.78
CA ALA A 271 21.08 11.59 -7.97
C ALA A 271 19.60 11.98 -7.91
N CYS A 272 18.74 11.07 -7.42
CA CYS A 272 17.33 11.34 -7.21
C CYS A 272 17.10 12.47 -6.19
N LEU A 273 17.84 12.50 -5.08
CA LEU A 273 17.71 13.57 -4.10
C LEU A 273 18.25 14.91 -4.63
N TYR A 274 19.35 14.90 -5.37
CA TYR A 274 19.89 16.10 -6.00
C TYR A 274 18.93 16.74 -7.01
N SER A 275 18.15 15.95 -7.76
CA SER A 275 17.16 16.52 -8.69
C SER A 275 16.12 17.38 -7.97
N PHE A 276 15.87 17.11 -6.68
CA PHE A 276 15.00 17.92 -5.84
C PHE A 276 15.66 19.17 -5.25
N THR A 277 16.98 19.37 -5.43
CA THR A 277 17.72 20.52 -4.87
C THR A 277 17.85 21.71 -5.84
N SER A 278 17.70 21.48 -7.14
CA SER A 278 17.92 22.50 -8.17
C SER A 278 16.75 23.51 -8.24
N PRO A 279 17.02 24.82 -8.25
CA PRO A 279 16.01 25.82 -8.51
C PRO A 279 15.67 25.87 -10.02
N GLY A 280 14.40 26.02 -10.37
CA GLY A 280 13.98 26.24 -11.76
C GLY A 280 12.54 26.74 -11.89
N GLY A 281 11.99 26.66 -13.11
CA GLY A 281 10.67 27.18 -13.50
C GLY A 281 9.45 26.56 -12.78
N PRO A 282 8.21 26.85 -13.21
CA PRO A 282 6.98 26.58 -12.43
C PRO A 282 6.67 25.11 -12.12
N MET A 283 7.40 24.15 -12.71
CA MET A 283 7.32 22.71 -12.44
C MET A 283 8.44 22.19 -11.50
N TYR A 284 9.27 23.07 -10.94
CA TYR A 284 10.40 22.70 -10.09
C TYR A 284 10.01 22.59 -8.61
N PRO A 285 10.81 21.82 -7.82
CA PRO A 285 10.55 21.63 -6.40
C PRO A 285 10.46 22.97 -5.65
N THR A 286 9.48 23.09 -4.75
CA THR A 286 9.32 24.29 -3.92
C THR A 286 10.52 24.51 -3.01
N ARG A 287 10.64 25.71 -2.44
CA ARG A 287 11.72 26.00 -1.48
C ARG A 287 11.74 25.01 -0.31
N ALA A 288 10.57 24.63 0.20
CA ALA A 288 10.46 23.66 1.28
C ALA A 288 11.03 22.30 0.86
N VAL A 289 10.65 21.80 -0.33
CA VAL A 289 11.15 20.53 -0.87
C VAL A 289 12.66 20.57 -1.08
N ARG A 290 13.20 21.67 -1.61
CA ARG A 290 14.65 21.83 -1.78
C ARG A 290 15.40 21.77 -0.46
N HIS A 291 14.91 22.46 0.58
CA HIS A 291 15.53 22.40 1.91
C HIS A 291 15.47 20.99 2.50
N ALA A 292 14.32 20.32 2.43
CA ALA A 292 14.18 18.94 2.90
C ALA A 292 15.08 17.96 2.14
N ALA A 293 15.26 18.15 0.82
CA ALA A 293 16.16 17.34 0.01
C ALA A 293 17.63 17.54 0.38
N TRP A 294 18.05 18.79 0.64
CA TRP A 294 19.40 19.08 1.16
C TRP A 294 19.63 18.43 2.53
N GLU A 295 18.68 18.58 3.46
CA GLU A 295 18.78 17.94 4.78
C GLU A 295 18.86 16.41 4.68
N ALA A 296 18.10 15.79 3.77
CA ALA A 296 18.18 14.35 3.51
C ALA A 296 19.54 13.94 2.92
N LEU A 297 20.08 14.71 1.98
CA LEU A 297 21.41 14.45 1.39
C LEU A 297 22.52 14.54 2.44
N ASP A 298 22.55 15.63 3.22
CA ASP A 298 23.57 15.84 4.24
C ASP A 298 23.52 14.76 5.32
N PHE A 299 22.32 14.28 5.66
CA PHE A 299 22.12 13.24 6.64
C PHE A 299 22.54 11.84 6.16
N LEU A 300 22.22 11.49 4.91
CA LEU A 300 22.50 10.17 4.33
C LEU A 300 23.90 10.04 3.77
N PHE A 301 24.44 11.12 3.21
CA PHE A 301 25.74 11.18 2.57
C PHE A 301 26.58 12.31 3.19
N PRO A 302 26.89 12.24 4.50
CA PRO A 302 27.70 13.26 5.14
C PRO A 302 29.01 13.36 4.38
N VAL A 303 29.37 14.58 3.98
CA VAL A 303 30.64 14.83 3.31
C VAL A 303 31.74 14.52 4.32
N SER A 304 32.33 13.33 4.24
CA SER A 304 33.60 13.06 4.89
C SER A 304 34.58 14.12 4.38
N SER A 305 35.25 14.85 5.29
CA SER A 305 36.26 15.87 5.00
C SER A 305 37.53 15.28 4.35
N SER A 306 37.40 14.36 3.42
CA SER A 306 38.49 13.73 2.70
C SER A 306 38.03 13.35 1.29
N GLY A 307 38.57 14.07 0.31
CA GLY A 307 38.65 13.64 -1.09
C GLY A 307 37.56 14.18 -2.01
N TYR A 308 37.86 15.34 -2.60
CA TYR A 308 37.44 15.79 -3.94
C TYR A 308 36.20 15.11 -4.56
N LEU A 309 35.15 15.92 -4.73
CA LEU A 309 34.09 15.72 -5.73
C LEU A 309 34.69 15.18 -7.03
N ASP A 310 34.44 13.90 -7.32
CA ASP A 310 34.63 13.37 -8.66
C ASP A 310 33.46 13.85 -9.53
N TRP A 311 33.60 15.08 -10.03
CA TRP A 311 32.69 15.70 -11.00
C TRP A 311 32.56 14.88 -12.30
N THR A 312 33.46 13.92 -12.56
CA THR A 312 33.44 13.12 -13.78
C THR A 312 32.31 12.07 -13.80
N CYS A 313 31.88 11.55 -12.64
CA CYS A 313 30.72 10.64 -12.59
C CYS A 313 29.39 11.35 -12.86
N LEU A 314 29.26 12.64 -12.53
CA LEU A 314 28.03 13.41 -12.75
C LEU A 314 27.88 13.88 -14.20
N LEU A 315 28.99 14.25 -14.86
CA LEU A 315 28.98 14.64 -16.28
C LEU A 315 28.67 13.47 -17.24
N HIS A 316 28.92 12.22 -16.82
CA HIS A 316 28.52 11.05 -17.61
C HIS A 316 26.99 10.81 -17.59
N LEU A 317 26.32 11.17 -16.49
CA LEU A 317 24.87 10.98 -16.31
C LEU A 317 24.04 12.02 -17.06
N GLU A 318 24.51 13.27 -17.20
CA GLU A 318 23.84 14.26 -18.08
C GLU A 318 23.91 13.86 -19.57
N PHE A 319 24.94 13.10 -19.97
CA PHE A 319 25.09 12.65 -21.36
C PHE A 319 24.22 11.44 -21.72
N GLU A 320 23.98 10.50 -20.79
CA GLU A 320 23.11 9.34 -21.06
C GLU A 320 21.62 9.71 -21.17
N TRP A 321 21.15 10.73 -20.45
CA TRP A 321 19.76 11.22 -20.56
C TRP A 321 19.46 11.99 -21.85
N LEU A 322 20.48 12.59 -22.49
CA LEU A 322 20.33 13.32 -23.75
C LEU A 322 20.39 12.42 -25.00
N GLN A 323 20.77 11.14 -24.87
CA GLN A 323 20.81 10.20 -25.99
C GLN A 323 19.51 9.39 -26.17
N TYR A 324 18.55 9.50 -25.26
CA TYR A 324 17.26 8.78 -25.31
C TYR A 324 16.02 9.70 -25.25
N ALA A 325 16.16 10.99 -25.59
CA ALA A 325 15.06 11.93 -25.77
C ALA A 325 14.76 12.17 -27.26
#